data_AF-A0A7M2Y909-F1
#
_entry.id   AF-A0A7M2Y909-F1
#
_cell.length_a   1.000
_cell.length_b   1.000
_cell.length_c   1.000
_cell.angle_alpha   90.00
_cell.angle_beta   90.00
_cell.angle_gamma   90.00
#
_symmetry.space_group_name_H-M   'P 1'
#
loop_
_entity.id
_entity.type
_entity.pdbx_description
1 polymer ?
#
loop_
_entity_poly.entity_id
_entity_poly.type
_entity_poly.pdbx_seq_one_letter_code
_entity_poly.pdbx_strand_id
1 'polypeptide(L)'
;MKSLITSILLIAASISMNAQANIFNEAYRFNKFMDKINTPKGQLTYGDIGGNAYYNDTFVSAKIENATTLINVRYNKYTDTMEILKDGNIYILPKTEKYSKIEYVNSPEVLVYLNSGEMEGYYFELVPGKNRLLKKLKSEFRPEVPAVNSFTSAVAPRFENINPVYYFEINNQFVKVPKNTKDFVNQFSANKDEIAEFIKSNKLKINQEVDLVRIAKFINK
;
A
#
# COMPACT_ATOMS: atom_id res chain seq x y z
N MET A 1 39.97 -55.09 -4.11
CA MET A 1 38.88 -54.25 -4.65
C MET A 1 38.19 -53.47 -3.52
N LYS A 2 38.81 -52.43 -2.97
CA LYS A 2 38.23 -51.57 -1.91
C LYS A 2 38.67 -50.10 -2.00
N SER A 3 39.24 -49.66 -3.12
CA SER A 3 39.84 -48.32 -3.23
C SER A 3 39.29 -47.46 -4.36
N LEU A 4 38.11 -47.78 -4.91
CA LEU A 4 37.57 -47.06 -6.08
C LEU A 4 36.15 -46.50 -5.93
N ILE A 5 35.53 -46.61 -4.75
CA ILE A 5 34.14 -46.14 -4.55
C ILE A 5 34.08 -44.84 -3.74
N THR A 6 35.15 -44.44 -3.06
CA THR A 6 35.14 -43.29 -2.15
C THR A 6 35.43 -41.93 -2.79
N SER A 7 35.52 -41.85 -4.12
CA SER A 7 35.84 -40.59 -4.82
C SER A 7 34.71 -40.04 -5.70
N ILE A 8 33.57 -40.73 -5.82
CA ILE A 8 32.45 -40.27 -6.67
C ILE A 8 31.32 -39.62 -5.85
N LEU A 9 31.26 -39.82 -4.53
CA LEU A 9 30.17 -39.26 -3.70
C LEU A 9 30.40 -37.81 -3.21
N LEU A 10 31.56 -37.20 -3.47
CA LEU A 10 31.86 -35.83 -3.01
C LEU A 10 31.60 -34.73 -4.05
N ILE A 11 31.20 -35.07 -5.28
CA ILE A 11 31.05 -34.08 -6.37
C ILE A 11 29.58 -33.63 -6.57
N ALA A 12 28.61 -34.25 -5.89
CA ALA A 12 27.20 -33.86 -6.00
C ALA A 12 26.74 -32.77 -4.99
N ALA A 13 27.62 -32.31 -4.09
CA ALA A 13 27.27 -31.29 -3.09
C ALA A 13 27.68 -29.87 -3.49
N SER A 14 28.18 -29.67 -4.70
CA SER A 14 28.59 -28.35 -5.17
C SER A 14 27.41 -27.59 -5.81
N ILE A 15 27.09 -26.49 -5.14
CA ILE A 15 26.51 -25.24 -5.65
C ILE A 15 25.01 -25.21 -5.96
N SER A 16 24.18 -25.32 -4.92
CA SER A 16 23.02 -24.43 -4.81
C SER A 16 23.40 -23.19 -4.00
N MET A 17 24.40 -22.44 -4.49
CA MET A 17 24.45 -21.01 -4.21
C MET A 17 23.25 -20.43 -4.96
N ASN A 18 22.09 -20.42 -4.31
CA ASN A 18 21.09 -19.43 -4.63
C ASN A 18 21.83 -18.10 -4.52
N ALA A 19 22.09 -17.43 -5.64
CA ALA A 19 22.48 -16.04 -5.61
C ALA A 19 21.33 -15.30 -4.92
N GLN A 20 21.45 -15.13 -3.61
CA GLN A 20 20.47 -14.41 -2.81
C GLN A 20 20.56 -12.96 -3.28
N ALA A 21 19.69 -12.62 -4.22
CA ALA A 21 19.53 -11.26 -4.67
C ALA A 21 19.04 -10.44 -3.46
N ASN A 22 19.94 -9.64 -2.91
CA ASN A 22 19.55 -8.56 -2.03
C ASN A 22 18.79 -7.56 -2.90
N ILE A 23 17.62 -7.08 -2.47
CA ILE A 23 16.78 -6.14 -3.24
C ILE A 23 17.60 -4.94 -3.77
N PHE A 24 18.66 -4.56 -3.06
CA PHE A 24 19.56 -3.46 -3.41
C PHE A 24 20.79 -3.86 -4.24
N ASN A 25 21.07 -5.16 -4.38
CA ASN A 25 22.14 -5.69 -5.23
C ASN A 25 21.63 -6.12 -6.61
N GLU A 26 20.32 -6.04 -6.85
CA GLU A 26 19.74 -6.23 -8.16
C GLU A 26 20.07 -5.05 -9.10
N ALA A 27 20.03 -5.28 -10.41
CA ALA A 27 20.22 -4.26 -11.44
C ALA A 27 19.19 -3.10 -11.39
N TYR A 28 18.23 -3.14 -10.46
CA TYR A 28 17.29 -2.05 -10.22
C TYR A 28 17.99 -0.88 -9.54
N ARG A 29 18.13 0.21 -10.30
CA ARG A 29 18.50 1.51 -9.75
C ARG A 29 17.31 2.08 -8.99
N PHE A 30 17.40 2.11 -7.67
CA PHE A 30 16.43 2.78 -6.84
C PHE A 30 16.56 4.30 -7.00
N ASN A 31 15.46 4.98 -7.27
CA ASN A 31 15.44 6.43 -7.27
C ASN A 31 15.51 6.93 -5.83
N LYS A 32 16.44 7.85 -5.55
CA LYS A 32 16.47 8.54 -4.26
C LYS A 32 15.20 9.37 -4.12
N PHE A 33 14.52 9.27 -2.99
CA PHE A 33 13.37 10.10 -2.69
C PHE A 33 13.84 11.54 -2.41
N MET A 34 13.08 12.51 -2.91
CA MET A 34 13.30 13.94 -2.67
C MET A 34 12.05 14.49 -1.98
N ASP A 35 12.21 14.93 -0.74
CA ASP A 35 11.15 15.43 0.14
C ASP A 35 10.78 16.89 -0.16
N LYS A 36 10.72 17.26 -1.44
CA LYS A 36 10.56 18.65 -1.88
C LYS A 36 9.36 18.84 -2.79
N ILE A 37 8.70 19.97 -2.63
CA ILE A 37 7.57 20.40 -3.48
C ILE A 37 7.89 21.77 -4.08
N ASN A 38 7.75 21.88 -5.40
CA ASN A 38 7.89 23.14 -6.10
C ASN A 38 6.58 23.93 -6.00
N THR A 39 6.67 25.19 -5.58
CA THR A 39 5.56 26.13 -5.48
C THR A 39 5.89 27.40 -6.28
N PRO A 40 4.90 28.26 -6.58
CA PRO A 40 5.16 29.54 -7.24
C PRO A 40 6.14 30.45 -6.48
N LYS A 41 6.26 30.32 -5.14
CA LYS A 41 7.16 31.14 -4.31
C LYS A 41 8.52 30.49 -4.04
N GLY A 42 8.77 29.31 -4.60
CA GLY A 42 10.01 28.55 -4.40
C GLY A 42 9.75 27.11 -3.98
N GLN A 43 10.77 26.48 -3.41
CA GLN A 43 10.75 25.07 -3.04
C GLN A 43 10.55 24.91 -1.53
N LEU A 44 9.56 24.11 -1.14
CA LEU A 44 9.32 23.71 0.24
C LEU A 44 9.84 22.30 0.47
N THR A 45 10.40 22.03 1.64
CA THR A 45 10.62 20.66 2.11
C THR A 45 9.39 20.15 2.84
N TYR A 46 9.23 18.83 2.97
CA TYR A 46 8.09 18.28 3.70
C TYR A 46 8.07 18.72 5.16
N GLY A 47 9.24 19.00 5.77
CA GLY A 47 9.35 19.52 7.13
C GLY A 47 8.77 20.94 7.30
N ASP A 48 8.66 21.70 6.21
CA ASP A 48 8.10 23.06 6.22
C ASP A 48 6.55 23.07 6.05
N ILE A 49 5.95 21.91 5.80
CA ILE A 49 4.54 21.77 5.42
C ILE A 49 3.77 21.15 6.58
N GLY A 50 2.71 21.81 7.04
CA GLY A 50 1.86 21.28 8.12
C GLY A 50 1.10 20.01 7.70
N GLY A 51 0.58 19.27 8.67
CA GLY A 51 -0.14 18.01 8.40
C GLY A 51 0.81 16.84 8.12
N ASN A 52 0.36 15.85 7.34
CA ASN A 52 1.11 14.62 7.16
C ASN A 52 0.96 14.00 5.75
N ALA A 53 2.07 13.77 5.06
CA ALA A 53 2.17 13.09 3.77
C ALA A 53 2.23 11.56 3.88
N TYR A 54 2.45 11.02 5.08
CA TYR A 54 2.73 9.61 5.33
C TYR A 54 1.60 8.91 6.06
N TYR A 55 1.52 7.59 5.88
CA TYR A 55 0.67 6.75 6.70
C TYR A 55 1.21 6.63 8.13
N ASN A 56 2.49 6.25 8.23
CA ASN A 56 3.29 6.25 9.46
C ASN A 56 4.45 7.23 9.28
N ASP A 57 4.66 8.12 10.25
CA ASP A 57 5.73 9.13 10.19
C ASP A 57 7.12 8.50 10.29
N THR A 58 7.20 7.37 11.00
CA THR A 58 8.43 6.62 11.20
C THR A 58 8.54 5.46 10.23
N PHE A 59 9.79 5.10 9.93
CA PHE A 59 10.07 3.87 9.22
C PHE A 59 9.81 2.67 10.13
N VAL A 60 9.14 1.66 9.58
CA VAL A 60 8.79 0.41 10.25
C VAL A 60 9.33 -0.76 9.46
N SER A 61 9.75 -1.82 10.15
CA SER A 61 10.26 -3.02 9.49
C SER A 61 9.13 -3.75 8.77
N ALA A 62 9.35 -4.12 7.50
CA ALA A 62 8.45 -4.90 6.69
C ALA A 62 9.19 -5.98 5.91
N LYS A 63 8.46 -7.05 5.57
CA LYS A 63 8.85 -8.04 4.58
C LYS A 63 8.26 -7.60 3.24
N ILE A 64 9.12 -7.40 2.26
CA ILE A 64 8.72 -7.13 0.88
C ILE A 64 8.79 -8.44 0.11
N GLU A 65 7.79 -8.72 -0.72
CA GLU A 65 7.78 -9.86 -1.62
C GLU A 65 9.06 -9.90 -2.46
N ASN A 66 9.66 -11.08 -2.62
CA ASN A 66 10.94 -11.27 -3.30
C ASN A 66 12.15 -10.53 -2.69
N ALA A 67 12.00 -9.82 -1.57
CA ALA A 67 13.14 -9.37 -0.78
C ALA A 67 13.63 -10.48 0.16
N THR A 68 14.94 -10.62 0.26
CA THR A 68 15.60 -11.64 1.10
C THR A 68 15.78 -11.21 2.56
N THR A 69 15.53 -9.94 2.88
CA THR A 69 15.73 -9.37 4.21
C THR A 69 14.56 -8.47 4.60
N LEU A 70 14.42 -8.21 5.90
CA LEU A 70 13.51 -7.20 6.40
C LEU A 70 14.05 -5.80 6.08
N ILE A 71 13.16 -4.92 5.68
CA ILE A 71 13.50 -3.59 5.20
C ILE A 71 12.66 -2.56 5.95
N ASN A 72 13.30 -1.50 6.40
CA ASN A 72 12.63 -0.37 7.02
C ASN A 72 11.93 0.45 5.95
N VAL A 73 10.61 0.52 6.01
CA VAL A 73 9.75 1.16 5.02
C VAL A 73 8.80 2.17 5.65
N ARG A 74 8.32 3.11 4.84
CA ARG A 74 7.13 3.93 5.16
C ARG A 74 6.35 4.24 3.90
N TYR A 75 5.03 4.36 4.02
CA TYR A 75 4.17 4.65 2.89
C TYR A 75 3.83 6.14 2.82
N ASN A 76 4.16 6.77 1.70
CA ASN A 76 3.85 8.15 1.37
C ASN A 76 2.53 8.21 0.59
N LYS A 77 1.45 8.61 1.26
CA LYS A 77 0.09 8.71 0.70
C LYS A 77 -0.12 9.96 -0.16
N TYR A 78 0.82 10.90 -0.19
CA TYR A 78 0.78 12.03 -1.12
C TYR A 78 1.34 11.65 -2.50
N THR A 79 2.51 11.02 -2.55
CA THR A 79 3.13 10.58 -3.81
C THR A 79 2.71 9.18 -4.25
N ASP A 80 1.97 8.45 -3.41
CA ASP A 80 1.62 7.04 -3.59
C ASP A 80 2.87 6.18 -3.83
N THR A 81 3.86 6.32 -2.93
CA THR A 81 5.13 5.59 -3.01
C THR A 81 5.45 4.86 -1.71
N MET A 82 6.08 3.70 -1.84
CA MET A 82 6.71 3.02 -0.72
C MET A 82 8.16 3.48 -0.63
N GLU A 83 8.51 4.13 0.45
CA GLU A 83 9.86 4.62 0.73
C GLU A 83 10.62 3.60 1.57
N ILE A 84 11.90 3.42 1.26
CA ILE A 84 12.80 2.46 1.90
C ILE A 84 14.00 3.21 2.46
N LEU A 85 14.34 2.93 3.73
CA LEU A 85 15.54 3.46 4.39
C LEU A 85 16.72 2.49 4.22
N LYS A 86 17.80 2.97 3.63
CA LYS A 86 19.08 2.25 3.52
C LYS A 86 20.26 3.20 3.69
N ASP A 87 21.20 2.86 4.56
CA ASP A 87 22.45 3.61 4.79
C ASP A 87 22.22 5.12 4.97
N GLY A 88 21.19 5.48 5.75
CA GLY A 88 20.78 6.87 6.02
C GLY A 88 20.10 7.59 4.85
N ASN A 89 19.93 6.94 3.70
CA ASN A 89 19.27 7.49 2.53
C ASN A 89 17.89 6.87 2.32
N ILE A 90 17.00 7.66 1.72
CA ILE A 90 15.62 7.23 1.42
C ILE A 90 15.51 6.98 -0.08
N TYR A 91 14.97 5.82 -0.42
CA TYR A 91 14.78 5.34 -1.79
C TYR A 91 13.33 5.00 -2.05
N ILE A 92 12.89 5.07 -3.30
CA ILE A 92 11.55 4.66 -3.72
C ILE A 92 11.58 3.20 -4.16
N LEU A 93 10.74 2.35 -3.58
CA LEU A 93 10.53 0.99 -4.04
C LEU A 93 9.97 1.01 -5.48
N PRO A 94 10.57 0.28 -6.43
CA PRO A 94 10.05 0.18 -7.78
C PRO A 94 8.61 -0.32 -7.82
N LYS A 95 7.73 0.46 -8.45
CA LYS A 95 6.33 0.11 -8.74
C LYS A 95 6.27 -1.02 -9.77
N THR A 96 6.41 -2.25 -9.30
CA THR A 96 6.49 -3.46 -10.13
C THR A 96 5.78 -4.62 -9.44
N GLU A 97 5.28 -5.57 -10.21
CA GLU A 97 4.65 -6.78 -9.67
C GLU A 97 5.62 -7.64 -8.84
N LYS A 98 6.92 -7.54 -9.11
CA LYS A 98 7.96 -8.26 -8.37
C LYS A 98 7.98 -7.89 -6.87
N TYR A 99 7.70 -6.63 -6.54
CA TYR A 99 7.73 -6.12 -5.17
C TYR A 99 6.33 -5.72 -4.71
N SER A 100 5.31 -6.44 -5.19
CA SER A 100 3.93 -5.99 -5.08
C SER A 100 3.40 -6.04 -3.66
N LYS A 101 3.78 -7.03 -2.86
CA LYS A 101 3.26 -7.21 -1.50
C LYS A 101 4.26 -6.77 -0.44
N ILE A 102 3.79 -5.96 0.52
CA ILE A 102 4.54 -5.46 1.66
C ILE A 102 3.78 -5.83 2.94
N GLU A 103 4.39 -6.66 3.78
CA GLU A 103 3.83 -7.16 5.04
C GLU A 103 4.58 -6.51 6.21
N TYR A 104 3.89 -5.73 7.04
CA TYR A 104 4.52 -5.09 8.21
C TYR A 104 4.77 -6.12 9.30
N VAL A 105 5.94 -6.08 9.96
CA VAL A 105 6.33 -7.14 10.93
C VAL A 105 5.46 -7.12 12.20
N ASN A 106 5.13 -5.93 12.69
CA ASN A 106 4.40 -5.73 13.95
C ASN A 106 2.95 -5.25 13.74
N SER A 107 2.40 -5.43 12.54
CA SER A 107 1.03 -5.05 12.20
C SER A 107 0.44 -6.10 11.26
N PRO A 108 -0.85 -6.48 11.40
CA PRO A 108 -1.50 -7.38 10.45
C PRO A 108 -1.77 -6.74 9.09
N GLU A 109 -1.43 -5.46 8.92
CA GLU A 109 -1.65 -4.72 7.69
C GLU A 109 -0.74 -5.22 6.57
N VAL A 110 -1.33 -5.29 5.39
CA VAL A 110 -0.64 -5.63 4.15
C VAL A 110 -0.90 -4.51 3.16
N LEU A 111 0.17 -4.00 2.55
CA LEU A 111 0.06 -3.08 1.42
C LEU A 111 0.39 -3.84 0.13
N VAL A 112 -0.42 -3.63 -0.91
CA VAL A 112 -0.25 -4.24 -2.22
C VAL A 112 -0.16 -3.16 -3.29
N TYR A 113 0.79 -3.31 -4.21
CA TYR A 113 0.83 -2.55 -5.46
C TYR A 113 0.00 -3.27 -6.52
N LEU A 114 -0.94 -2.55 -7.11
CA LEU A 114 -1.69 -3.01 -8.27
C LEU A 114 -1.16 -2.31 -9.52
N ASN A 115 -0.99 -3.06 -10.60
CA ASN A 115 -0.57 -2.55 -11.91
C ASN A 115 -1.70 -2.73 -12.95
N SER A 116 -2.85 -2.09 -12.70
CA SER A 116 -4.07 -2.33 -13.49
C SER A 116 -4.80 -1.03 -13.82
N GLY A 117 -4.35 -0.33 -14.87
CA GLY A 117 -5.06 0.83 -15.43
C GLY A 117 -5.40 1.88 -14.38
N GLU A 118 -6.70 2.21 -14.21
CA GLU A 118 -7.17 3.19 -13.22
C GLU A 118 -6.92 2.78 -11.76
N MET A 119 -6.63 1.51 -11.52
CA MET A 119 -6.30 0.97 -10.20
C MET A 119 -4.79 0.91 -9.96
N GLU A 120 -3.97 1.50 -10.83
CA GLU A 120 -2.53 1.54 -10.60
C GLU A 120 -2.20 2.28 -9.28
N GLY A 121 -1.43 1.63 -8.41
CA GLY A 121 -0.94 2.24 -7.16
C GLY A 121 -0.99 1.32 -5.95
N TYR A 122 -0.69 1.87 -4.77
CA TYR A 122 -0.70 1.10 -3.53
C TYR A 122 -2.05 1.12 -2.81
N TYR A 123 -2.44 -0.04 -2.27
CA TYR A 123 -3.69 -0.24 -1.54
C TYR A 123 -3.42 -1.08 -0.29
N PHE A 124 -4.10 -0.78 0.81
CA PHE A 124 -4.14 -1.69 1.95
C PHE A 124 -5.12 -2.82 1.63
N GLU A 125 -4.67 -4.06 1.77
CA GLU A 125 -5.50 -5.25 1.68
C GLU A 125 -6.11 -5.55 3.04
N LEU A 126 -7.37 -5.14 3.23
CA LEU A 126 -8.08 -5.29 4.50
C LEU A 126 -8.64 -6.70 4.69
N VAL A 127 -9.08 -7.32 3.59
CA VAL A 127 -9.57 -8.70 3.57
C VAL A 127 -9.06 -9.38 2.30
N PRO A 128 -8.19 -10.41 2.41
CA PRO A 128 -7.78 -11.21 1.26
C PRO A 128 -8.86 -12.24 0.90
N GLY A 129 -8.74 -12.87 -0.28
CA GLY A 129 -9.64 -13.94 -0.73
C GLY A 129 -10.12 -13.73 -2.16
N LYS A 130 -11.23 -14.40 -2.52
CA LYS A 130 -11.84 -14.25 -3.86
C LYS A 130 -12.39 -12.84 -4.08
N ASN A 131 -13.03 -12.26 -3.06
CA ASN A 131 -13.54 -10.91 -3.09
C ASN A 131 -12.72 -10.02 -2.16
N ARG A 132 -11.58 -9.52 -2.66
CA ARG A 132 -10.62 -8.75 -1.85
C ARG A 132 -11.23 -7.41 -1.48
N LEU A 133 -11.09 -6.99 -0.23
CA LEU A 133 -11.41 -5.63 0.20
C LEU A 133 -10.12 -4.81 0.26
N LEU A 134 -10.08 -3.75 -0.53
CA LEU A 134 -8.93 -2.87 -0.67
C LEU A 134 -9.27 -1.45 -0.19
N LYS A 135 -8.29 -0.78 0.39
CA LYS A 135 -8.39 0.60 0.87
C LYS A 135 -7.28 1.46 0.25
N LYS A 136 -7.66 2.53 -0.42
CA LYS A 136 -6.76 3.55 -0.94
C LYS A 136 -6.72 4.74 0.01
N LEU A 137 -5.51 5.09 0.45
CA LEU A 137 -5.25 6.35 1.16
C LEU A 137 -4.69 7.39 0.18
N LYS A 138 -5.02 8.66 0.42
CA LYS A 138 -4.49 9.79 -0.33
C LYS A 138 -4.32 10.99 0.58
N SER A 139 -3.25 11.75 0.35
CA SER A 139 -3.14 13.13 0.82
C SER A 139 -2.94 14.07 -0.35
N GLU A 140 -3.36 15.31 -0.18
CA GLU A 140 -3.20 16.37 -1.15
C GLU A 140 -2.40 17.52 -0.55
N PHE A 141 -1.47 18.07 -1.32
CA PHE A 141 -0.80 19.30 -0.95
C PHE A 141 -1.75 20.49 -1.17
N ARG A 142 -1.98 21.27 -0.12
CA ARG A 142 -2.68 22.55 -0.15
C ARG A 142 -1.63 23.65 -0.06
N PRO A 143 -1.46 24.47 -1.11
CA PRO A 143 -0.53 25.58 -1.06
C PRO A 143 -0.99 26.62 -0.04
N GLU A 144 -0.07 27.49 0.34
CA GLU A 144 -0.40 28.66 1.17
C GLU A 144 -1.46 29.54 0.50
N VAL A 145 -2.28 30.17 1.33
CA VAL A 145 -3.26 31.17 0.88
C VAL A 145 -2.97 32.48 1.61
N PRO A 146 -2.55 33.54 0.91
CA PRO A 146 -2.30 34.85 1.53
C PRO A 146 -3.56 35.41 2.23
N ALA A 147 -3.34 36.23 3.25
CA ALA A 147 -4.39 37.07 3.81
C ALA A 147 -4.98 37.96 2.72
N VAL A 148 -6.32 37.99 2.61
CA VAL A 148 -7.00 38.84 1.61
C VAL A 148 -7.23 40.25 2.14
N ASN A 149 -7.14 40.46 3.45
CA ASN A 149 -7.25 41.76 4.14
C ASN A 149 -6.66 41.68 5.56
N SER A 150 -6.62 42.80 6.28
CA SER A 150 -6.10 42.90 7.65
C SER A 150 -6.87 42.09 8.71
N PHE A 151 -8.05 41.55 8.37
CA PHE A 151 -8.90 40.77 9.28
C PHE A 151 -8.77 39.25 9.08
N THR A 152 -8.14 38.80 7.99
CA THR A 152 -8.00 37.39 7.66
C THR A 152 -6.54 36.98 7.80
N SER A 153 -6.28 35.89 8.52
CA SER A 153 -4.92 35.35 8.62
C SER A 153 -4.57 34.54 7.38
N ALA A 154 -3.29 34.57 6.99
CA ALA A 154 -2.78 33.69 5.95
C ALA A 154 -2.91 32.22 6.40
N VAL A 155 -3.18 31.33 5.44
CA VAL A 155 -3.22 29.89 5.66
C VAL A 155 -1.88 29.30 5.23
N ALA A 156 -1.20 28.64 6.17
CA ALA A 156 0.06 27.95 5.92
C ALA A 156 -0.14 26.74 4.96
N PRO A 157 0.91 26.37 4.19
CA PRO A 157 0.85 25.19 3.33
C PRO A 157 0.71 23.93 4.19
N ARG A 158 -0.07 22.95 3.70
CA ARG A 158 -0.31 21.71 4.44
C ARG A 158 -0.55 20.50 3.55
N PHE A 159 -0.27 19.31 4.06
CA PHE A 159 -0.83 18.06 3.56
C PHE A 159 -2.19 17.83 4.19
N GLU A 160 -3.21 17.75 3.35
CA GLU A 160 -4.58 17.45 3.73
C GLU A 160 -4.91 15.99 3.43
N ASN A 161 -5.31 15.24 4.46
CA ASN A 161 -5.73 13.86 4.30
C ASN A 161 -7.09 13.80 3.62
N ILE A 162 -7.19 13.01 2.56
CA ILE A 162 -8.46 12.76 1.87
C ILE A 162 -9.10 11.49 2.46
N ASN A 163 -10.43 11.50 2.56
CA ASN A 163 -11.16 10.33 3.02
C ASN A 163 -10.78 9.08 2.21
N PRO A 164 -10.50 7.95 2.89
CA PRO A 164 -10.13 6.71 2.20
C PRO A 164 -11.21 6.28 1.21
N VAL A 165 -10.77 5.67 0.12
CA VAL A 165 -11.65 5.03 -0.86
C VAL A 165 -11.51 3.53 -0.77
N TYR A 166 -12.64 2.83 -0.68
CA TYR A 166 -12.68 1.38 -0.59
C TYR A 166 -13.10 0.76 -1.91
N TYR A 167 -12.52 -0.38 -2.22
CA TYR A 167 -12.78 -1.15 -3.42
C TYR A 167 -12.97 -2.62 -3.07
N PHE A 168 -13.86 -3.29 -3.79
CA PHE A 168 -13.92 -4.74 -3.83
C PHE A 168 -13.36 -5.23 -5.15
N GLU A 169 -12.57 -6.30 -5.11
CA GLU A 169 -12.31 -7.11 -6.29
C GLU A 169 -13.44 -8.13 -6.42
N ILE A 170 -14.19 -8.12 -7.52
CA ILE A 170 -15.30 -9.04 -7.77
C ILE A 170 -15.14 -9.55 -9.19
N ASN A 171 -15.10 -10.87 -9.38
CA ASN A 171 -14.90 -11.48 -10.71
C ASN A 171 -13.70 -10.87 -11.47
N ASN A 172 -12.60 -10.66 -10.76
CA ASN A 172 -11.36 -10.04 -11.27
C ASN A 172 -11.52 -8.58 -11.75
N GLN A 173 -12.57 -7.89 -11.30
CA GLN A 173 -12.78 -6.47 -11.57
C GLN A 173 -12.82 -5.68 -10.25
N PHE A 174 -12.15 -4.54 -10.23
CA PHE A 174 -12.20 -3.65 -9.07
C PHE A 174 -13.40 -2.72 -9.15
N VAL A 175 -14.29 -2.80 -8.18
CA VAL A 175 -15.46 -1.92 -8.04
C VAL A 175 -15.32 -1.07 -6.80
N LYS A 176 -15.56 0.24 -6.96
CA LYS A 176 -15.56 1.18 -5.83
C LYS A 176 -16.80 0.96 -4.95
N VAL A 177 -16.62 1.00 -3.63
CA VAL A 177 -17.74 0.98 -2.68
C VAL A 177 -18.59 2.25 -2.89
N PRO A 178 -19.89 2.11 -3.23
CA PRO A 178 -20.75 3.24 -3.47
C PRO A 178 -21.24 3.87 -2.17
N LYS A 179 -21.96 4.99 -2.26
CA LYS A 179 -22.43 5.73 -1.09
C LYS A 179 -23.66 5.12 -0.42
N ASN A 180 -24.41 4.26 -1.11
CA ASN A 180 -25.65 3.68 -0.62
C ASN A 180 -25.64 2.15 -0.71
N THR A 181 -26.35 1.51 0.21
CA THR A 181 -26.38 0.06 0.35
C THR A 181 -27.00 -0.64 -0.85
N LYS A 182 -27.99 -0.03 -1.51
CA LYS A 182 -28.67 -0.63 -2.68
C LYS A 182 -27.68 -0.85 -3.83
N ASP A 183 -26.91 0.17 -4.16
CA ASP A 183 -25.90 0.08 -5.22
C ASP A 183 -24.77 -0.87 -4.83
N PHE A 184 -24.41 -0.90 -3.53
CA PHE A 184 -23.39 -1.82 -3.02
C PHE A 184 -23.78 -3.28 -3.25
N VAL A 185 -24.96 -3.70 -2.79
CA VAL A 185 -25.39 -5.11 -2.93
C VAL A 185 -25.62 -5.52 -4.38
N ASN A 186 -25.98 -4.56 -5.26
CA ASN A 186 -26.13 -4.80 -6.69
C ASN A 186 -24.80 -5.17 -7.39
N GLN A 187 -23.64 -4.82 -6.80
CA GLN A 187 -22.33 -5.25 -7.32
C GLN A 187 -22.10 -6.76 -7.18
N PHE A 188 -22.85 -7.44 -6.30
CA PHE A 188 -22.71 -8.87 -5.99
C PHE A 188 -23.94 -9.66 -6.47
N SER A 189 -24.22 -9.61 -7.78
CA SER A 189 -25.48 -10.12 -8.38
C SER A 189 -25.90 -11.54 -7.93
N ALA A 190 -24.96 -12.46 -7.76
CA ALA A 190 -25.25 -13.84 -7.35
C ALA A 190 -25.73 -13.97 -5.88
N ASN A 191 -25.20 -13.14 -4.98
CA ASN A 191 -25.42 -13.27 -3.52
C ASN A 191 -26.10 -12.02 -2.93
N LYS A 192 -26.71 -11.19 -3.79
CA LYS A 192 -27.24 -9.87 -3.44
C LYS A 192 -28.18 -9.92 -2.24
N ASP A 193 -29.14 -10.85 -2.24
CA ASP A 193 -30.19 -10.90 -1.22
C ASP A 193 -29.63 -11.34 0.14
N GLU A 194 -28.73 -12.33 0.15
CA GLU A 194 -28.04 -12.79 1.36
C GLU A 194 -27.17 -11.67 1.98
N ILE A 195 -26.44 -10.94 1.15
CA ILE A 195 -25.61 -9.80 1.59
C ILE A 195 -26.49 -8.68 2.15
N ALA A 196 -27.61 -8.36 1.47
CA ALA A 196 -28.55 -7.35 1.93
C ALA A 196 -29.16 -7.72 3.29
N GLU A 197 -29.55 -8.97 3.47
CA GLU A 197 -30.07 -9.49 4.74
C GLU A 197 -29.02 -9.46 5.84
N PHE A 198 -27.78 -9.86 5.55
CA PHE A 198 -26.68 -9.81 6.51
C PHE A 198 -26.40 -8.38 6.99
N ILE A 199 -26.33 -7.41 6.06
CA ILE A 199 -26.14 -5.99 6.38
C ILE A 199 -27.28 -5.48 7.27
N LYS A 200 -28.53 -5.78 6.90
CA LYS A 200 -29.73 -5.30 7.61
C LYS A 200 -29.85 -5.89 9.01
N SER A 201 -29.75 -7.22 9.14
CA SER A 201 -29.87 -7.93 10.41
C SER A 201 -28.81 -7.52 11.43
N ASN A 202 -27.59 -7.25 10.96
CA ASN A 202 -26.47 -6.82 11.79
C ASN A 202 -26.33 -5.29 11.90
N LYS A 203 -27.22 -4.52 11.27
CA LYS A 203 -27.22 -3.04 11.24
C LYS A 203 -25.87 -2.44 10.78
N LEU A 204 -25.23 -3.08 9.81
CA LEU A 204 -23.90 -2.70 9.31
C LEU A 204 -23.98 -1.48 8.41
N LYS A 205 -22.94 -0.65 8.45
CA LYS A 205 -22.81 0.56 7.64
C LYS A 205 -21.66 0.44 6.65
N ILE A 206 -21.98 0.52 5.35
CA ILE A 206 -20.99 0.42 4.27
C ILE A 206 -20.00 1.59 4.21
N ASN A 207 -20.22 2.65 5.00
CA ASN A 207 -19.30 3.78 5.13
C ASN A 207 -18.38 3.67 6.37
N GLN A 208 -18.46 2.56 7.12
CA GLN A 208 -17.58 2.27 8.24
C GLN A 208 -16.65 1.12 7.88
N GLU A 209 -15.34 1.33 8.01
CA GLU A 209 -14.32 0.33 7.63
C GLU A 209 -14.50 -0.99 8.37
N VAL A 210 -14.75 -0.94 9.69
CA VAL A 210 -14.96 -2.13 10.52
C VAL A 210 -16.12 -2.98 10.00
N ASP A 211 -17.21 -2.33 9.58
CA ASP A 211 -18.38 -3.02 9.02
C ASP A 211 -18.12 -3.52 7.61
N LEU A 212 -17.41 -2.77 6.77
CA LEU A 212 -16.96 -3.24 5.46
C LEU A 212 -16.09 -4.51 5.57
N VAL A 213 -15.19 -4.57 6.54
CA VAL A 213 -14.37 -5.76 6.81
C VAL A 213 -15.27 -6.94 7.21
N ARG A 214 -16.30 -6.73 8.03
CA ARG A 214 -17.26 -7.79 8.41
C ARG A 214 -18.05 -8.28 7.20
N ILE A 215 -18.51 -7.37 6.36
CA ILE A 215 -19.23 -7.67 5.12
C ILE A 215 -18.33 -8.46 4.16
N ALA A 216 -17.10 -7.99 3.92
CA ALA A 216 -16.14 -8.67 3.06
C ALA A 216 -15.83 -10.09 3.53
N LYS A 217 -15.65 -10.27 4.85
CA LYS A 217 -15.45 -11.60 5.45
C LYS A 217 -16.67 -12.51 5.26
N PHE A 218 -17.89 -11.97 5.33
CA PHE A 218 -19.11 -12.74 5.05
C PHE A 218 -19.19 -13.16 3.59
N ILE A 219 -18.88 -12.26 2.65
CA ILE A 219 -18.90 -12.53 1.20
C ILE A 219 -17.86 -13.59 0.78
N ASN A 220 -16.75 -13.69 1.50
CA ASN A 220 -15.69 -14.67 1.24
C ASN A 220 -15.86 -16.02 1.96
N LYS A 221 -16.92 -16.21 2.75
CA LYS A 221 -17.27 -17.53 3.26
C LYS A 221 -17.80 -18.41 2.15
#